data_AF-A0A9P7F819-F1
#
_entry.id   AF-A0A9P7F819-F1
#
_cell.length_a   1.000
_cell.length_b   1.000
_cell.length_c   1.000
_cell.angle_alpha   90.00
_cell.angle_beta   90.00
_cell.angle_gamma   90.00
#
_symmetry.space_group_name_H-M   'P 1'
#
loop_
_entity.id
_entity.type
_entity.pdbx_description
1 polymer ?
#
loop_
_entity_poly.entity_id
_entity_poly.type
_entity_poly.pdbx_seq_one_letter_code
_entity_poly.pdbx_strand_id
1 'polypeptide(L)' 'PVMHQALLVPEVLLEIFAYVNTIPYTQITSTQKLLAALARTCKIFHEPAMDLLWI' A
#
# COMPACT_ATOMS: atom_id res chain seq x y z
N PRO A 1 -10.79 -4.93 14.86
CA PRO A 1 -9.35 -4.60 14.73
C PRO A 1 -9.14 -3.10 14.98
N VAL A 2 -8.36 -2.76 16.01
CA VAL A 2 -7.95 -1.38 16.26
C VAL A 2 -6.84 -1.05 15.27
N MET A 3 -7.05 -0.05 14.41
CA MET A 3 -6.00 0.45 13.53
C MET A 3 -5.11 1.42 14.29
N HIS A 4 -3.82 1.37 14.04
CA HIS A 4 -2.88 2.31 14.63
C HIS A 4 -3.23 3.74 14.17
N GLN A 5 -3.25 4.70 15.11
CA GLN A 5 -3.67 6.08 14.83
C GLN A 5 -2.83 6.77 13.76
N ALA A 6 -1.56 6.38 13.61
CA ALA A 6 -0.69 6.89 12.54
C ALA A 6 -1.25 6.62 11.14
N LEU A 7 -2.04 5.56 10.95
CA LEU A 7 -2.68 5.25 9.65
C LEU A 7 -3.88 6.15 9.34
N LEU A 8 -4.28 7.02 10.28
CA LEU A 8 -5.28 8.07 10.03
C LEU A 8 -4.65 9.35 9.49
N VAL A 9 -3.32 9.44 9.51
CA VAL A 9 -2.56 10.58 8.99
C VAL A 9 -2.29 10.34 7.50
N PRO A 10 -2.87 11.14 6.58
CA PRO A 10 -2.72 10.93 5.13
C PRO A 10 -1.27 10.87 4.66
N GLU A 11 -0.39 11.66 5.27
CA GLU A 11 1.03 11.72 4.95
C GLU A 11 1.73 10.38 5.23
N VAL A 12 1.33 9.68 6.30
CA VAL A 12 1.88 8.36 6.62
C VAL A 12 1.45 7.33 5.58
N LEU A 13 0.20 7.40 5.10
CA LEU A 13 -0.28 6.54 4.01
C LEU A 13 0.52 6.79 2.73
N LEU A 14 0.66 8.07 2.35
CA LEU A 14 1.40 8.46 1.15
C LEU A 14 2.86 7.99 1.20
N GLU A 15 3.53 8.13 2.34
CA GLU A 15 4.91 7.68 2.52
C GLU A 15 5.05 6.16 2.36
N ILE A 16 4.11 5.38 2.91
CA ILE A 16 4.09 3.92 2.74
C ILE A 16 3.96 3.55 1.27
N PHE A 17 3.02 4.15 0.54
CA PHE A 17 2.82 3.83 -0.88
C PHE A 17 3.96 4.33 -1.75
N ALA A 18 4.56 5.49 -1.43
CA ALA A 18 5.75 5.98 -2.11
C ALA A 18 6.90 5.00 -1.96
N TYR A 19 7.14 4.49 -0.75
CA TYR A 19 8.14 3.45 -0.50
C TYR A 19 7.89 2.18 -1.33
N VAL A 20 6.65 1.68 -1.35
CA VAL A 20 6.27 0.50 -2.15
C VAL A 20 6.53 0.74 -3.65
N ASN A 21 6.28 1.95 -4.14
CA ASN A 21 6.49 2.30 -5.54
C ASN A 21 7.98 2.52 -5.91
N THR A 22 8.86 2.72 -4.92
CA THR A 22 10.31 2.79 -5.17
C THR A 22 10.95 1.42 -5.41
N ILE A 23 10.21 0.33 -5.18
CA ILE A 23 10.71 -1.03 -5.42
C ILE A 23 11.06 -1.19 -6.91
N PRO A 24 12.30 -1.58 -7.26
CA PRO A 24 12.75 -1.64 -8.64
C PRO A 24 11.86 -2.49 -9.54
N TYR A 25 11.73 -2.11 -10.82
CA TYR A 25 10.93 -2.84 -11.82
C TYR A 25 11.35 -4.31 -12.00
N THR A 26 12.58 -4.67 -11.68
CA THR A 26 13.04 -6.07 -11.67
C THR A 26 12.30 -6.93 -10.64
N GLN A 27 11.54 -6.30 -9.73
CA GLN A 27 10.76 -6.92 -8.67
C GLN A 27 9.26 -6.59 -8.78
N ILE A 28 8.73 -6.26 -9.97
CA ILE A 28 7.29 -5.96 -10.19
C ILE A 28 6.36 -7.00 -9.56
N THR A 29 6.68 -8.28 -9.70
CA THR A 29 5.87 -9.37 -9.12
C THR A 29 5.88 -9.35 -7.59
N SER A 30 6.92 -8.80 -6.97
CA SER A 30 6.99 -8.54 -5.52
C SER A 30 6.16 -7.32 -5.14
N THR A 31 6.23 -6.23 -5.92
CA THR A 31 5.43 -5.01 -5.71
C THR A 31 3.94 -5.29 -5.78
N GLN A 32 3.47 -6.04 -6.79
CA GLN A 32 2.06 -6.44 -6.91
C GLN A 32 1.61 -7.31 -5.75
N LYS A 33 2.45 -8.25 -5.29
CA LYS A 33 2.16 -9.06 -4.09
C LYS A 33 2.06 -8.20 -2.84
N LEU A 34 2.91 -7.19 -2.70
CA LEU A 34 2.92 -6.29 -1.56
C LEU A 34 1.68 -5.38 -1.56
N LEU A 35 1.30 -4.83 -2.72
CA LEU A 35 0.04 -4.08 -2.89
C LEU A 35 -1.18 -4.95 -2.58
N ALA A 36 -1.24 -6.18 -3.09
CA ALA A 36 -2.31 -7.11 -2.75
C ALA A 36 -2.34 -7.47 -1.25
N ALA A 37 -1.18 -7.53 -0.60
CA ALA A 37 -1.11 -7.73 0.85
C ALA A 37 -1.64 -6.49 1.61
N LEU A 38 -1.25 -5.28 1.20
CA LEU A 38 -1.76 -4.03 1.78
C LEU A 38 -3.28 -3.92 1.64
N ALA A 39 -3.82 -4.21 0.45
CA ALA A 39 -5.25 -4.16 0.18
C ALA A 39 -6.09 -5.07 1.10
N ARG A 40 -5.49 -6.16 1.60
CA ARG A 40 -6.14 -7.12 2.52
C ARG A 40 -5.91 -6.82 4.00
N THR A 41 -4.95 -5.96 4.32
CA THR A 41 -4.53 -5.70 5.71
C THR A 41 -5.57 -4.88 6.47
N CYS A 42 -6.04 -3.77 5.89
CA CYS A 42 -7.08 -2.94 6.50
C CYS A 42 -7.82 -2.09 5.47
N LYS A 43 -8.98 -1.57 5.86
CA LYS A 43 -9.86 -0.79 4.98
C LYS A 43 -9.21 0.48 4.42
N ILE A 44 -8.33 1.13 5.19
CA ILE A 44 -7.66 2.37 4.74
C ILE A 44 -6.66 2.09 3.62
N PHE A 45 -5.98 0.95 3.65
CA PHE A 45 -5.09 0.55 2.56
C PHE A 45 -5.85 -0.04 1.37
N HIS A 46 -7.12 -0.45 1.53
CA HIS A 46 -7.83 -1.21 0.52
C HIS A 46 -7.95 -0.46 -0.81
N GLU A 47 -8.55 0.73 -0.78
CA GLU A 47 -8.80 1.51 -1.99
C GLU A 47 -7.47 1.99 -2.63
N PRO A 48 -6.53 2.63 -1.90
CA PRO A 48 -5.29 3.11 -2.53
C PRO A 48 -4.41 1.97 -3.07
N ALA A 49 -4.39 0.80 -2.40
CA ALA A 49 -3.61 -0.34 -2.88
C ALA A 49 -4.26 -1.00 -4.09
N MET A 50 -5.59 -1.03 -4.18
CA MET A 50 -6.30 -1.53 -5.36
C MET A 50 -6.08 -0.61 -6.56
N ASP A 51 -6.12 0.70 -6.38
CA ASP A 51 -5.86 1.67 -7.45
C ASP A 51 -4.46 1.49 -8.05
N LEU A 52 -3.44 1.29 -7.21
CA LEU A 52 -2.07 1.06 -7.65
C LEU A 52 -1.83 -0.34 -8.26
N LEU A 53 -2.67 -1.32 -7.94
CA LEU A 53 -2.52 -2.70 -8.44
C LEU A 53 -3.05 -2.86 -9.87
N TRP A 54 -4.00 -2.01 -10.29
CA TRP A 54 -4.67 -2.09 -11.60
C TRP A 54 -4.15 -1.09 -12.64
N ILE A 55 -2.94 -0.55 -12.47
CA ILE A 55 -2.26 0.32 -13.46
C ILE A 55 -1.53 -0.52 -14.52
#